data_AF-A0A1B9MK79-F1
#
_entry.id   AF-A0A1B9MK79-F1
#
_cell.length_a   1.000
_cell.length_b   1.000
_cell.length_c   1.000
_cell.angle_alpha   90.00
_cell.angle_beta   90.00
_cell.angle_gamma   90.00
#
_symmetry.space_group_name_H-M   'P 1'
#
loop_
_entity.id
_entity.type
_entity.pdbx_description
1 polymer ?
#
loop_
_entity_poly.entity_id
_entity_poly.type
_entity_poly.pdbx_seq_one_letter_code
_entity_poly.pdbx_strand_id
1 'polypeptide(L)'
;MTEDIIAPPLSEPVITPDVQAEANKVINEVITDFKNCLNDYKSLTDTRFIGRFFDMDQQIKVGDMEIIQNVQSRARMDGVTTCPLSGELVIIHTFQTAGKTIPIPKTKYRVYEVESGYIWDSDNYVSEGKLDDNGKAVLKLKPNQKYKIMFYPNLTKKDLDKLYASYDGLISQYADWLEKNWNNRQKQEWEAYIANGASIDWVEACKEFADGIWTTLKDIWNLVCKLFDIFCHPLENAKKLKQLIGDGAEKLIQMYNEHKDEIGDMLMMLKDEAMLFIFFNATWCLFKLLTPEQLVNFSAKIVGQVLTEVIIAIILPGAVLKKGFDIAMNFA
;
A
#
# COMPACT_ATOMS: atom_id res chain seq x y z
N MET A 1 1.16 35.63 -58.15
CA MET A 1 1.52 34.20 -58.05
C MET A 1 2.65 34.11 -57.04
N THR A 2 2.31 33.94 -55.78
CA THR A 2 3.22 33.45 -54.74
C THR A 2 2.97 31.95 -54.67
N GLU A 3 3.94 31.16 -55.10
CA GLU A 3 3.90 29.71 -54.97
C GLU A 3 4.03 29.37 -53.49
N ASP A 4 2.98 28.77 -52.91
CA ASP A 4 3.04 28.14 -51.61
C ASP A 4 4.04 26.98 -51.68
N ILE A 5 5.19 27.15 -51.01
CA ILE A 5 6.13 26.06 -50.75
C ILE A 5 5.47 25.16 -49.72
N ILE A 6 4.71 24.17 -50.19
CA ILE A 6 4.23 23.07 -49.36
C ILE A 6 5.49 22.31 -48.92
N ALA A 7 5.85 22.43 -47.64
CA ALA A 7 6.88 21.58 -47.06
C ALA A 7 6.50 20.11 -47.34
N PRO A 8 7.44 19.27 -47.81
CA PRO A 8 7.16 17.86 -48.00
C PRO A 8 6.63 17.28 -46.69
N PRO A 9 5.62 16.38 -46.73
CA PRO A 9 5.16 15.73 -45.51
C PRO A 9 6.36 15.09 -44.81
N LEU A 10 6.52 15.38 -43.52
CA LEU A 10 7.51 14.70 -42.69
C LEU A 10 7.30 13.19 -42.88
N SER A 11 8.32 12.50 -43.38
CA SER A 11 8.26 11.05 -43.59
C SER A 11 7.93 10.39 -42.26
N GLU A 12 6.94 9.48 -42.25
CA GLU A 12 6.60 8.73 -41.04
C GLU A 12 7.85 8.03 -40.47
N PRO A 13 8.03 8.03 -39.14
CA PRO A 13 9.19 7.42 -38.51
C PRO A 13 9.31 5.94 -38.90
N VAL A 14 10.48 5.55 -39.41
CA VAL A 14 10.73 4.17 -39.81
C VAL A 14 11.08 3.35 -38.57
N ILE A 15 10.15 2.49 -38.14
CA ILE A 15 10.37 1.59 -37.00
C ILE A 15 11.22 0.41 -37.46
N THR A 16 12.50 0.40 -37.07
CA THR A 16 13.44 -0.68 -37.37
C THR A 16 13.49 -1.72 -36.24
N PRO A 17 13.99 -2.95 -36.48
CA PRO A 17 14.19 -3.93 -35.41
C PRO A 17 15.07 -3.42 -34.26
N ASP A 18 16.04 -2.54 -34.55
CA ASP A 18 16.90 -1.92 -33.53
C ASP A 18 16.12 -0.94 -32.63
N VAL A 19 15.19 -0.16 -33.22
CA VAL A 19 14.27 0.72 -32.47
C VAL A 19 13.38 -0.10 -31.53
N GLN A 20 12.84 -1.21 -32.02
CA GLN A 20 12.01 -2.11 -31.21
C GLN A 20 12.81 -2.77 -30.08
N ALA A 21 14.06 -3.19 -30.37
CA ALA A 21 14.94 -3.78 -29.37
C ALA A 21 15.27 -2.78 -28.27
N GLU A 22 15.52 -1.51 -28.62
CA GLU A 22 15.80 -0.45 -27.64
C GLU A 22 14.58 -0.12 -26.79
N ALA A 23 13.39 0.04 -27.38
CA ALA A 23 12.15 0.23 -26.64
C ALA A 23 11.87 -0.95 -25.67
N ASN A 24 12.15 -2.18 -26.08
CA ASN A 24 11.96 -3.35 -25.23
C ASN A 24 12.93 -3.40 -24.03
N LYS A 25 14.09 -2.73 -24.08
CA LYS A 25 14.97 -2.63 -22.91
C LYS A 25 14.30 -1.87 -21.77
N VAL A 26 13.60 -0.78 -22.09
CA VAL A 26 12.90 0.07 -21.11
C VAL A 26 11.92 -0.75 -20.28
N ILE A 27 11.01 -1.48 -20.93
CA ILE A 27 10.03 -2.30 -20.21
C ILE A 27 10.69 -3.44 -19.42
N ASN A 28 11.72 -4.09 -19.97
CA ASN A 28 12.40 -5.18 -19.28
C ASN A 28 13.10 -4.71 -18.00
N GLU A 29 13.76 -3.55 -18.05
CA GLU A 29 14.38 -2.92 -16.88
C GLU A 29 13.32 -2.55 -15.84
N VAL A 30 12.25 -1.86 -16.26
CA VAL A 30 11.17 -1.43 -15.36
C VAL A 30 10.47 -2.60 -14.69
N ILE A 31 10.16 -3.68 -15.41
CA ILE A 31 9.52 -4.87 -14.84
C ILE A 31 10.48 -5.62 -13.91
N THR A 32 11.78 -5.67 -14.25
CA THR A 32 12.78 -6.31 -13.39
C THR A 32 12.95 -5.53 -12.08
N ASP A 33 13.05 -4.21 -12.15
CA ASP A 33 13.09 -3.33 -10.98
C ASP A 33 11.84 -3.55 -10.12
N PHE A 34 10.66 -3.51 -10.74
CA PHE A 34 9.39 -3.64 -10.02
C PHE A 34 9.25 -4.99 -9.32
N LYS A 35 9.59 -6.10 -10.00
CA LYS A 35 9.56 -7.44 -9.40
C LYS A 35 10.52 -7.58 -8.21
N ASN A 36 11.55 -6.75 -8.14
CA ASN A 36 12.52 -6.70 -7.05
C ASN A 36 12.25 -5.61 -6.01
N CYS A 37 11.14 -4.86 -6.11
CA CYS A 37 10.89 -3.69 -5.25
C CYS A 37 10.91 -4.00 -3.74
N LEU A 38 10.53 -5.20 -3.33
CA LEU A 38 10.60 -5.59 -1.91
C LEU A 38 12.04 -5.76 -1.39
N ASN A 39 13.04 -5.92 -2.25
CA ASN A 39 14.44 -5.90 -1.82
C ASN A 39 14.86 -4.48 -1.43
N ASP A 40 14.41 -3.47 -2.18
CA ASP A 40 14.62 -2.07 -1.84
C ASP A 40 13.91 -1.72 -0.53
N TYR A 41 12.67 -2.17 -0.37
CA TYR A 41 11.93 -2.02 0.87
C TYR A 41 12.68 -2.63 2.06
N LYS A 42 13.15 -3.88 1.95
CA LYS A 42 13.94 -4.56 3.00
C LYS A 42 15.21 -3.77 3.35
N SER A 43 15.93 -3.29 2.33
CA SER A 43 17.14 -2.48 2.54
C SER A 43 16.85 -1.16 3.23
N LEU A 44 15.71 -0.52 2.95
CA LEU A 44 15.28 0.71 3.60
C LEU A 44 14.87 0.45 5.05
N THR A 45 14.19 -0.67 5.32
CA THR A 45 13.80 -1.07 6.69
C THR A 45 14.98 -1.45 7.57
N ASP A 46 16.06 -1.97 6.99
CA ASP A 46 17.30 -2.26 7.72
C ASP A 46 18.05 -1.01 8.20
N THR A 47 17.75 0.17 7.62
CA THR A 47 18.34 1.44 8.06
C THR A 47 17.61 2.04 9.26
N ARG A 48 18.34 2.25 10.37
CA ARG A 48 17.79 2.59 11.69
C ARG A 48 17.00 3.91 11.79
N PHE A 49 17.06 4.78 10.79
CA PHE A 49 16.39 6.08 10.78
C PHE A 49 15.09 6.09 9.94
N ILE A 50 15.09 5.44 8.76
CA ILE A 50 13.93 5.36 7.87
C ILE A 50 13.08 4.13 8.18
N GLY A 51 13.70 3.01 8.55
CA GLY A 51 13.01 1.73 8.75
C GLY A 51 11.94 1.75 9.83
N ARG A 52 12.16 2.46 10.94
CA ARG A 52 11.17 2.53 12.03
C ARG A 52 9.83 3.17 11.63
N PHE A 53 9.79 3.94 10.53
CA PHE A 53 8.55 4.56 10.03
C PHE A 53 7.84 3.72 8.96
N PHE A 54 8.54 2.77 8.33
CA PHE A 54 8.03 1.94 7.23
C PHE A 54 8.04 0.45 7.54
N ASP A 55 8.55 0.04 8.70
CA ASP A 55 8.54 -1.33 9.19
C ASP A 55 7.09 -1.79 9.43
N MET A 56 6.77 -2.98 8.96
CA MET A 56 5.50 -3.65 9.26
C MET A 56 5.27 -3.75 10.78
N ASP A 57 4.01 -3.88 11.17
CA ASP A 57 3.63 -4.14 12.55
C ASP A 57 3.24 -5.62 12.79
N GLN A 58 3.50 -6.09 14.00
CA GLN A 58 2.95 -7.32 14.57
C GLN A 58 1.73 -6.96 15.44
N GLN A 59 0.71 -7.81 15.39
CA GLN A 59 -0.60 -7.58 15.98
C GLN A 59 -1.00 -8.81 16.80
N ILE A 60 -1.35 -8.60 18.07
CA ILE A 60 -1.92 -9.62 18.93
C ILE A 60 -3.38 -9.28 19.20
N LYS A 61 -4.27 -10.21 18.88
CA LYS A 61 -5.69 -10.15 19.22
C LYS A 61 -5.98 -11.04 20.42
N VAL A 62 -6.67 -10.47 21.41
CA VAL A 62 -7.04 -11.14 22.66
C VAL A 62 -8.53 -10.92 22.90
N GLY A 63 -9.36 -11.84 22.40
CA GLY A 63 -10.79 -11.56 22.24
C GLY A 63 -11.00 -10.33 21.35
N ASP A 64 -11.68 -9.31 21.86
CA ASP A 64 -11.96 -8.06 21.13
C ASP A 64 -10.85 -7.01 21.22
N MET A 65 -9.80 -7.27 22.00
CA MET A 65 -8.68 -6.33 22.12
C MET A 65 -7.62 -6.59 21.08
N GLU A 66 -6.96 -5.51 20.67
CA GLU A 66 -5.86 -5.51 19.74
C GLU A 66 -4.66 -4.80 20.34
N ILE A 67 -3.49 -5.43 20.26
CA ILE A 67 -2.20 -4.86 20.68
C ILE A 67 -1.29 -4.85 19.47
N ILE A 68 -0.78 -3.68 19.11
CA ILE A 68 0.05 -3.49 17.92
C ILE A 68 1.45 -3.10 18.37
N GLN A 69 2.46 -3.63 17.69
CA GLN A 69 3.84 -3.26 17.93
C GLN A 69 4.65 -3.40 16.64
N ASN A 70 5.73 -2.64 16.51
CA ASN A 70 6.66 -2.79 15.39
C ASN A 70 7.33 -4.18 15.34
N VAL A 71 7.52 -4.74 14.14
CA VAL A 71 8.17 -6.04 13.93
C VAL A 71 9.62 -6.10 14.39
N GLN A 72 10.30 -4.96 14.51
CA GLN A 72 11.66 -4.87 15.08
C GLN A 72 11.65 -4.94 16.61
N SER A 73 10.50 -4.70 17.24
CA SER A 73 10.41 -4.82 18.69
C SER A 73 10.55 -6.26 19.14
N ARG A 74 11.26 -6.42 20.25
CA ARG A 74 11.37 -7.67 21.02
C ARG A 74 10.82 -7.51 22.42
N ALA A 75 10.17 -6.37 22.71
CA ALA A 75 9.57 -6.13 24.00
C ALA A 75 8.35 -7.04 24.19
N ARG A 76 8.03 -7.29 25.45
CA ARG A 76 6.82 -8.01 25.85
C ARG A 76 5.59 -7.20 25.44
N MET A 77 4.53 -7.88 25.00
CA MET A 77 3.23 -7.29 24.72
C MET A 77 2.23 -7.76 25.78
N ASP A 78 1.54 -6.83 26.44
CA ASP A 78 0.63 -7.14 27.54
C ASP A 78 -0.81 -6.81 27.15
N GLY A 79 -1.72 -7.77 27.30
CA GLY A 79 -3.15 -7.58 27.09
C GLY A 79 -3.93 -7.88 28.35
N VAL A 80 -4.92 -7.04 28.69
CA VAL A 80 -5.80 -7.27 29.84
C VAL A 80 -7.26 -7.33 29.41
N THR A 81 -7.84 -8.53 29.36
CA THR A 81 -9.21 -8.75 28.88
C THR A 81 -10.09 -9.42 29.91
N THR A 82 -11.39 -9.45 29.67
CA THR A 82 -12.33 -10.28 30.42
C THR A 82 -12.66 -11.53 29.61
N CYS A 83 -12.59 -12.71 30.24
CA CYS A 83 -12.94 -13.96 29.57
C CYS A 83 -14.43 -13.96 29.20
N PRO A 84 -14.79 -14.31 27.95
CA PRO A 84 -16.18 -14.43 27.53
C PRO A 84 -16.98 -15.42 28.38
N LEU A 85 -18.30 -15.30 28.35
CA LEU A 85 -19.19 -16.23 29.07
C LEU A 85 -19.06 -17.70 28.63
N SER A 86 -18.55 -17.94 27.41
CA SER A 86 -18.25 -19.29 26.92
C SER A 86 -17.15 -20.01 27.70
N GLY A 87 -16.33 -19.27 28.47
CA GLY A 87 -15.14 -19.81 29.12
C GLY A 87 -13.98 -20.09 28.16
N GLU A 88 -14.12 -19.76 26.88
CA GLU A 88 -13.06 -19.91 25.87
C GLU A 88 -12.58 -18.53 25.41
N LEU A 89 -11.31 -18.24 25.67
CA LEU A 89 -10.65 -17.02 25.21
C LEU A 89 -9.69 -17.36 24.07
N VAL A 90 -9.93 -16.79 22.89
CA VAL A 90 -9.07 -16.94 21.72
C VAL A 90 -8.00 -15.87 21.71
N ILE A 91 -6.75 -16.28 21.53
CA ILE A 91 -5.61 -15.40 21.33
C ILE A 91 -4.96 -15.71 19.97
N ILE A 92 -4.63 -14.67 19.22
CA ILE A 92 -4.06 -14.78 17.87
C ILE A 92 -2.92 -13.77 17.73
N HIS A 93 -1.81 -14.17 17.12
CA HIS A 93 -0.67 -13.31 16.79
C HIS A 93 -0.39 -13.38 15.30
N THR A 94 -0.47 -12.23 14.63
CA THR A 94 -0.34 -12.08 13.17
C THR A 94 0.47 -10.84 12.84
N PHE A 95 0.93 -10.73 11.60
CA PHE A 95 1.33 -9.43 11.06
C PHE A 95 0.09 -8.56 10.78
N GLN A 96 0.23 -7.25 10.90
CA GLN A 96 -0.80 -6.30 10.50
C GLN A 96 -0.72 -6.14 8.97
N THR A 97 -1.55 -6.90 8.25
CA THR A 97 -1.61 -6.87 6.78
C THR A 97 -3.01 -6.63 6.29
N ALA A 98 -3.15 -5.97 5.14
CA ALA A 98 -4.43 -5.65 4.54
C ALA A 98 -5.06 -6.91 3.92
N GLY A 99 -6.24 -7.30 4.41
CA GLY A 99 -7.03 -8.41 3.86
C GLY A 99 -6.41 -9.81 4.00
N LYS A 100 -5.21 -9.93 4.57
CA LYS A 100 -4.49 -11.19 4.78
C LYS A 100 -4.27 -11.44 6.26
N THR A 101 -4.33 -12.70 6.66
CA THR A 101 -3.97 -13.14 8.02
C THR A 101 -2.67 -13.93 7.92
N ILE A 102 -1.55 -13.29 8.23
CA ILE A 102 -0.23 -13.94 8.19
C ILE A 102 0.18 -14.26 9.62
N PRO A 103 0.17 -15.53 10.04
CA PRO A 103 0.37 -15.89 11.43
C PRO A 103 1.83 -15.80 11.87
N ILE A 104 2.05 -15.42 13.13
CA ILE A 104 3.35 -15.48 13.80
C ILE A 104 3.33 -16.64 14.81
N PRO A 105 3.86 -17.81 14.44
CA PRO A 105 3.70 -19.03 15.21
C PRO A 105 4.57 -19.05 16.47
N LYS A 106 4.29 -20.00 17.38
CA LYS A 106 5.18 -20.36 18.51
C LYS A 106 5.53 -19.22 19.49
N THR A 107 4.82 -18.10 19.41
CA THR A 107 4.94 -17.01 20.38
C THR A 107 4.57 -17.52 21.75
N LYS A 108 5.45 -17.31 22.73
CA LYS A 108 5.21 -17.75 24.11
C LYS A 108 4.25 -16.77 24.77
N TYR A 109 3.37 -17.27 25.63
CA TYR A 109 2.50 -16.45 26.44
C TYR A 109 2.41 -16.95 27.87
N ARG A 110 2.07 -16.05 28.80
CA ARG A 110 1.73 -16.34 30.19
C ARG A 110 0.42 -15.66 30.57
N VAL A 111 -0.42 -16.37 31.32
CA VAL A 111 -1.75 -15.95 31.72
C VAL A 111 -1.78 -15.78 33.22
N TYR A 112 -2.32 -14.65 33.66
CA TYR A 112 -2.53 -14.35 35.06
C TYR A 112 -3.96 -13.90 35.31
N GLU A 113 -4.55 -14.37 36.40
CA GLU A 113 -5.86 -13.95 36.90
C GLU A 113 -5.68 -12.65 37.68
N VAL A 114 -6.49 -11.64 37.33
CA VAL A 114 -6.46 -10.32 37.95
C VAL A 114 -7.49 -10.32 39.09
N GLU A 115 -7.03 -10.43 40.34
CA GLU A 115 -7.88 -10.52 41.54
C GLU A 115 -8.56 -9.20 41.91
N SER A 116 -7.97 -8.07 41.56
CA SER A 116 -8.48 -6.72 41.83
C SER A 116 -8.39 -5.87 40.56
N GLY A 117 -9.31 -4.92 40.38
CA GLY A 117 -9.47 -4.14 39.14
C GLY A 117 -8.25 -3.35 38.66
N TYR A 118 -7.14 -3.33 39.42
CA TYR A 118 -5.91 -2.59 39.14
C TYR A 118 -4.77 -3.50 38.62
N ILE A 119 -4.10 -3.00 37.58
CA ILE A 119 -2.97 -3.64 36.84
C ILE A 119 -1.70 -3.91 37.66
N TRP A 120 -1.65 -3.50 38.93
CA TRP A 120 -0.47 -3.56 39.82
C TRP A 120 -0.59 -4.56 40.96
N ASP A 121 -1.76 -5.16 41.17
CA ASP A 121 -1.94 -6.19 42.21
C ASP A 121 -1.21 -7.49 41.82
N SER A 122 -0.96 -8.34 42.81
CA SER A 122 -0.27 -9.62 42.61
C SER A 122 -1.12 -10.53 41.72
N ASP A 123 -0.91 -10.40 40.42
CA ASP A 123 -1.45 -11.22 39.36
C ASP A 123 -1.20 -12.71 39.68
N ASN A 124 -2.28 -13.50 39.85
CA ASN A 124 -2.17 -14.92 40.18
C ASN A 124 -1.83 -15.71 38.91
N TYR A 125 -0.73 -16.45 38.92
CA TYR A 125 -0.34 -17.27 37.76
C TYR A 125 -1.40 -18.36 37.48
N VAL A 126 -1.81 -18.46 36.21
CA VAL A 126 -2.82 -19.45 35.76
C VAL A 126 -2.18 -20.51 34.87
N SER A 127 -1.50 -20.09 33.80
CA SER A 127 -0.93 -21.00 32.81
C SER A 127 0.11 -20.30 31.93
N GLU A 128 0.90 -21.10 31.21
CA GLU A 128 1.75 -20.62 30.12
C GLU A 128 1.70 -21.59 28.94
N GLY A 129 2.04 -21.09 27.76
CA GLY A 129 1.99 -21.90 26.54
C GLY A 129 2.68 -21.24 25.36
N LYS A 130 2.44 -21.83 24.19
CA LYS A 130 2.89 -21.31 22.90
C LYS A 130 1.73 -21.33 21.93
N LEU A 131 1.68 -20.33 21.05
CA LEU A 131 0.77 -20.34 19.91
C LEU A 131 1.12 -21.50 18.97
N ASP A 132 0.10 -22.02 18.30
CA ASP A 132 0.24 -23.05 17.27
C ASP A 132 0.91 -22.51 15.99
N ASP A 133 0.97 -23.34 14.95
CA ASP A 133 1.56 -22.95 13.66
C ASP A 133 0.72 -21.91 12.90
N ASN A 134 -0.54 -21.69 13.31
CA ASN A 134 -1.42 -20.62 12.82
C ASN A 134 -1.35 -19.37 13.73
N GLY A 135 -0.38 -19.29 14.64
CA GLY A 135 -0.26 -18.16 15.56
C GLY A 135 -1.46 -18.04 16.49
N LYS A 136 -2.18 -19.13 16.77
CA LYS A 136 -3.41 -19.13 17.56
C LYS A 136 -3.27 -20.02 18.81
N ALA A 137 -4.00 -19.66 19.86
CA ALA A 137 -4.33 -20.57 20.95
C ALA A 137 -5.74 -20.29 21.47
N VAL A 138 -6.37 -21.31 22.04
CA VAL A 138 -7.68 -21.21 22.72
C VAL A 138 -7.47 -21.59 24.17
N LEU A 139 -7.72 -20.62 25.06
CA LEU A 139 -7.55 -20.77 26.50
C LEU A 139 -8.90 -21.10 27.13
N LYS A 140 -8.96 -22.15 27.95
CA LYS A 140 -10.13 -22.48 28.76
C LYS A 140 -9.97 -21.84 30.14
N LEU A 141 -10.75 -20.80 30.41
CA LEU A 141 -10.62 -19.92 31.57
C LEU A 141 -11.98 -19.77 32.29
N LYS A 142 -11.96 -19.16 33.48
CA LYS A 142 -13.21 -18.90 34.22
C LYS A 142 -14.02 -17.82 33.48
N PRO A 143 -15.31 -18.07 33.17
CA PRO A 143 -16.18 -17.09 32.54
C PRO A 143 -16.27 -15.78 33.34
N ASN A 144 -16.32 -14.63 32.65
CA ASN A 144 -16.47 -13.30 33.23
C ASN A 144 -15.36 -12.87 34.21
N GLN A 145 -14.22 -13.58 34.22
CA GLN A 145 -13.05 -13.22 35.02
C GLN A 145 -12.06 -12.40 34.19
N LYS A 146 -11.40 -11.42 34.83
CA LYS A 146 -10.39 -10.58 34.19
C LYS A 146 -9.02 -11.28 34.21
N TYR A 147 -8.34 -11.27 33.08
CA TYR A 147 -7.04 -11.89 32.88
C TYR A 147 -6.05 -10.92 32.23
N LYS A 148 -4.80 -10.99 32.69
CA LYS A 148 -3.64 -10.36 32.05
C LYS A 148 -2.85 -11.44 31.31
N ILE A 149 -2.61 -11.22 30.04
CA ILE A 149 -1.88 -12.13 29.17
C ILE A 149 -0.65 -11.40 28.67
N MET A 150 0.51 -11.95 28.99
CA MET A 150 1.81 -11.45 28.58
C MET A 150 2.33 -12.29 27.43
N PHE A 151 2.63 -11.67 26.31
CA PHE A 151 3.18 -12.30 25.12
C PHE A 151 4.65 -11.95 24.96
N TYR A 152 5.43 -12.94 24.56
CA TYR A 152 6.87 -12.82 24.35
C TYR A 152 7.18 -13.13 22.89
N PRO A 153 6.97 -12.15 22.00
CA PRO A 153 7.22 -12.32 20.57
C PRO A 153 8.70 -12.58 20.31
N ASN A 154 8.96 -13.50 19.38
CA ASN A 154 10.30 -13.81 18.91
C ASN A 154 10.26 -14.05 17.41
N LEU A 155 10.20 -12.96 16.63
CA LEU A 155 10.15 -13.04 15.18
C LEU A 155 11.48 -13.56 14.65
N THR A 156 11.39 -14.57 13.78
CA THR A 156 12.52 -15.12 13.07
C THR A 156 12.59 -14.55 11.65
N LYS A 157 13.76 -14.62 11.01
CA LYS A 157 13.91 -14.26 9.58
C LYS A 157 12.91 -15.03 8.70
N LYS A 158 12.65 -16.30 9.03
CA LYS A 158 11.67 -17.15 8.33
C LYS A 158 10.24 -16.60 8.40
N ASP A 159 9.87 -15.96 9.50
CA ASP A 159 8.53 -15.36 9.64
C ASP A 159 8.41 -14.11 8.76
N LEU A 160 9.47 -13.30 8.69
CA LEU A 160 9.55 -12.15 7.77
C LEU A 160 9.57 -12.59 6.29
N ASP A 161 10.32 -13.64 5.95
CA ASP A 161 10.36 -14.18 4.58
C ASP A 161 8.96 -14.65 4.13
N LYS A 162 8.19 -15.28 5.03
CA LYS A 162 6.79 -15.65 4.76
C LYS A 162 5.87 -14.44 4.57
N LEU A 163 6.05 -13.41 5.39
CA LEU A 163 5.33 -12.14 5.25
C LEU A 163 5.57 -11.55 3.86
N TYR A 164 6.83 -11.42 3.44
CA TYR A 164 7.17 -10.83 2.14
C TYR A 164 6.70 -11.68 0.96
N ALA A 165 6.84 -13.01 1.03
CA ALA A 165 6.33 -13.91 0.01
C ALA A 165 4.80 -13.83 -0.16
N SER A 166 4.07 -13.36 0.85
CA SER A 166 2.63 -13.16 0.74
C SER A 166 2.25 -12.10 -0.30
N TYR A 167 3.17 -11.21 -0.68
CA TYR A 167 2.94 -10.16 -1.67
C TYR A 167 3.31 -10.56 -3.10
N ASP A 168 3.93 -11.73 -3.32
CA ASP A 168 4.37 -12.17 -4.65
C ASP A 168 3.24 -12.16 -5.68
N GLY A 169 2.02 -12.54 -5.28
CA GLY A 169 0.84 -12.48 -6.13
C GLY A 169 0.42 -11.05 -6.50
N LEU A 170 0.52 -10.12 -5.56
CA LEU A 170 0.21 -8.70 -5.79
C LEU A 170 1.24 -8.06 -6.72
N ILE A 171 2.53 -8.37 -6.51
CA ILE A 171 3.63 -7.91 -7.35
C ILE A 171 3.47 -8.47 -8.77
N SER A 172 3.13 -9.76 -8.90
CA SER A 172 2.88 -10.37 -10.21
C SER A 172 1.72 -9.67 -10.94
N GLN A 173 0.62 -9.42 -10.23
CA GLN A 173 -0.53 -8.72 -10.79
C GLN A 173 -0.19 -7.31 -11.29
N TYR A 174 0.59 -6.54 -10.54
CA TYR A 174 1.01 -5.20 -10.98
C TYR A 174 2.04 -5.25 -12.10
N ALA A 175 2.91 -6.25 -12.14
CA ALA A 175 3.84 -6.45 -13.26
C ALA A 175 3.06 -6.72 -14.56
N ASP A 176 2.07 -7.62 -14.51
CA ASP A 176 1.19 -7.90 -15.65
C ASP A 176 0.42 -6.64 -16.09
N TRP A 177 -0.01 -5.82 -15.12
CA TRP A 177 -0.67 -4.54 -15.41
C TRP A 177 0.28 -3.54 -16.09
N LEU A 178 1.52 -3.41 -15.63
CA LEU A 178 2.55 -2.56 -16.26
C LEU A 178 2.85 -3.04 -17.69
N GLU A 179 3.02 -4.35 -17.90
CA GLU A 179 3.23 -4.94 -19.22
C GLU A 179 2.02 -4.70 -20.14
N LYS A 180 0.79 -4.76 -19.62
CA LYS A 180 -0.41 -4.43 -20.39
C LYS A 180 -0.44 -2.95 -20.80
N ASN A 181 -0.11 -2.03 -19.90
CA ASN A 181 -0.03 -0.60 -20.21
C ASN A 181 1.03 -0.31 -21.27
N TRP A 182 2.18 -1.00 -21.17
CA TRP A 182 3.23 -0.93 -22.16
C TRP A 182 2.74 -1.34 -23.55
N ASN A 183 2.17 -2.54 -23.65
CA ASN A 183 1.73 -3.12 -24.92
C ASN A 183 0.58 -2.36 -25.57
N ASN A 184 -0.29 -1.72 -24.79
CA ASN A 184 -1.45 -1.00 -25.31
C ASN A 184 -1.10 0.32 -26.00
N ARG A 185 -0.10 1.05 -25.48
CA ARG A 185 0.21 2.40 -25.97
C ARG A 185 1.69 2.75 -25.90
N GLN A 186 2.32 2.58 -24.73
CA GLN A 186 3.64 3.17 -24.50
C GLN A 186 4.71 2.61 -25.42
N LYS A 187 4.59 1.34 -25.83
CA LYS A 187 5.50 0.76 -26.82
C LYS A 187 5.55 1.58 -28.12
N GLN A 188 4.40 1.99 -28.64
CA GLN A 188 4.34 2.77 -29.89
C GLN A 188 4.93 4.17 -29.70
N GLU A 189 4.67 4.80 -28.55
CA GLU A 189 5.21 6.12 -28.21
C GLU A 189 6.74 6.08 -28.13
N TRP A 190 7.31 5.05 -27.48
CA TRP A 190 8.75 4.86 -27.39
C TRP A 190 9.40 4.55 -28.74
N GLU A 191 8.78 3.68 -29.54
CA GLU A 191 9.26 3.39 -30.90
C GLU A 191 9.30 4.66 -31.76
N ALA A 192 8.25 5.50 -31.68
CA ALA A 192 8.20 6.78 -32.38
C ALA A 192 9.24 7.79 -31.86
N TYR A 193 9.39 7.91 -30.54
CA TYR A 193 10.36 8.81 -29.91
C TYR A 193 11.80 8.49 -30.31
N ILE A 194 12.16 7.20 -30.30
CA ILE A 194 13.50 6.74 -30.69
C ILE A 194 13.71 6.94 -32.20
N ALA A 195 12.71 6.60 -33.03
CA ALA A 195 12.81 6.75 -34.48
C ALA A 195 12.94 8.23 -34.92
N ASN A 196 12.39 9.17 -34.14
CA ASN A 196 12.51 10.62 -34.37
C ASN A 196 13.83 11.23 -33.86
N GLY A 197 14.76 10.39 -33.37
CA GLY A 197 16.12 10.82 -33.02
C GLY A 197 16.31 11.28 -31.58
N ALA A 198 15.50 10.78 -30.63
CA ALA A 198 15.66 10.89 -29.17
C ALA A 198 16.55 12.07 -28.69
N SER A 199 15.95 13.24 -28.56
CA SER A 199 16.68 14.50 -28.37
C SER A 199 16.64 15.07 -26.95
N ILE A 200 15.74 14.56 -26.10
CA ILE A 200 15.54 15.03 -24.72
C ILE A 200 16.30 14.09 -23.77
N ASP A 201 17.16 14.67 -22.92
CA ASP A 201 17.88 13.90 -21.91
C ASP A 201 16.88 13.34 -20.89
N TRP A 202 16.79 12.01 -20.82
CA TRP A 202 15.94 11.30 -19.89
C TRP A 202 16.24 11.64 -18.43
N VAL A 203 17.50 11.88 -18.07
CA VAL A 203 17.90 12.20 -16.69
C VAL A 203 17.35 13.55 -16.26
N GLU A 204 17.42 14.55 -17.15
CA GLU A 204 16.88 15.88 -16.90
C GLU A 204 15.35 15.86 -16.84
N ALA A 205 14.70 15.20 -17.80
CA ALA A 205 13.25 15.02 -17.82
C ALA A 205 12.74 14.32 -16.55
N CYS A 206 13.39 13.23 -16.13
CA CYS A 206 13.05 12.53 -14.89
C CYS A 206 13.25 13.40 -13.64
N LYS A 207 14.28 14.25 -13.60
CA LYS A 207 14.56 15.09 -12.44
C LYS A 207 13.50 16.17 -12.25
N GLU A 208 13.16 16.92 -13.31
CA GLU A 208 12.12 17.95 -13.26
C GLU A 208 10.75 17.34 -12.96
N PHE A 209 10.46 16.20 -13.58
CA PHE A 209 9.24 15.46 -13.35
C PHE A 209 9.15 14.90 -11.92
N ALA A 210 10.24 14.37 -11.36
CA ALA A 210 10.30 13.86 -9.99
C ALA A 210 9.97 14.95 -8.97
N ASP A 211 10.47 16.18 -9.17
CA ASP A 211 10.18 17.32 -8.29
C ASP A 211 8.67 17.70 -8.34
N GLY A 212 8.08 17.68 -9.54
CA GLY A 212 6.65 17.91 -9.76
C GLY A 212 5.78 16.82 -9.14
N ILE A 213 6.10 15.56 -9.38
CA ILE A 213 5.42 14.38 -8.82
C ILE A 213 5.53 14.34 -7.31
N TRP A 214 6.69 14.62 -6.74
CA TRP A 214 6.87 14.60 -5.29
C TRP A 214 5.89 15.56 -4.62
N THR A 215 5.64 16.71 -5.24
CA THR A 215 4.65 17.67 -4.79
C THR A 215 3.23 17.10 -4.86
N THR A 216 2.84 16.50 -5.99
CA THR A 216 1.51 15.88 -6.13
C THR A 216 1.31 14.65 -5.22
N LEU A 217 2.33 13.81 -5.03
CA LEU A 217 2.29 12.69 -4.10
C LEU A 217 2.14 13.16 -2.65
N LYS A 218 2.82 14.24 -2.25
CA LYS A 218 2.59 14.87 -0.94
C LYS A 218 1.15 15.36 -0.80
N ASP A 219 0.57 15.98 -1.83
CA ASP A 219 -0.81 16.47 -1.79
C ASP A 219 -1.84 15.33 -1.69
N ILE A 220 -1.60 14.24 -2.41
CA ILE A 220 -2.41 13.03 -2.35
C ILE A 220 -2.26 12.33 -1.00
N TRP A 221 -1.05 12.19 -0.48
CA TRP A 221 -0.81 11.65 0.86
C TRP A 221 -1.53 12.50 1.91
N ASN A 222 -1.44 13.83 1.80
CA ASN A 222 -2.18 14.74 2.66
C ASN A 222 -3.71 14.55 2.54
N LEU A 223 -4.23 14.27 1.34
CA LEU A 223 -5.64 13.95 1.13
C LEU A 223 -6.03 12.63 1.80
N VAL A 224 -5.22 11.58 1.63
CA VAL A 224 -5.40 10.27 2.27
C VAL A 224 -5.37 10.40 3.80
N CYS A 225 -4.41 11.13 4.37
CA CYS A 225 -4.37 11.40 5.81
C CYS A 225 -5.59 12.20 6.30
N LYS A 226 -6.06 13.18 5.51
CA LYS A 226 -7.27 13.94 5.85
C LYS A 226 -8.53 13.07 5.80
N LEU A 227 -8.63 12.18 4.82
CA LEU A 227 -9.72 11.21 4.72
C LEU A 227 -9.69 10.25 5.92
N PHE A 228 -8.50 9.75 6.29
CA PHE A 228 -8.31 8.94 7.49
C PHE A 228 -8.77 9.66 8.77
N ASP A 229 -8.34 10.91 8.99
CA ASP A 229 -8.73 11.72 10.16
C ASP A 229 -10.26 11.95 10.23
N ILE A 230 -10.91 12.11 9.07
CA ILE A 230 -12.37 12.24 8.98
C ILE A 230 -13.08 10.92 9.34
N PHE A 231 -12.60 9.77 8.83
CA PHE A 231 -13.23 8.48 9.06
C PHE A 231 -13.00 7.92 10.47
N CYS A 232 -11.85 8.24 11.09
CA CYS A 232 -11.58 7.87 12.47
C CYS A 232 -12.28 8.77 13.51
N HIS A 233 -12.59 10.03 13.17
CA HIS A 233 -13.24 11.00 14.08
C HIS A 233 -14.46 11.71 13.46
N PRO A 234 -15.51 10.98 13.03
CA PRO A 234 -16.63 11.54 12.26
C PRO A 234 -17.47 12.59 13.02
N LEU A 235 -17.56 12.50 14.36
CA LEU A 235 -18.37 13.42 15.19
C LEU A 235 -17.60 14.68 15.63
N GLU A 236 -16.29 14.61 15.79
CA GLU A 236 -15.45 15.75 16.22
C GLU A 236 -15.08 16.66 15.03
N ASN A 237 -14.99 16.10 13.83
CA ASN A 237 -14.57 16.82 12.62
C ASN A 237 -15.73 17.40 11.79
N ALA A 238 -16.99 17.29 12.22
CA ALA A 238 -18.17 17.79 11.50
C ALA A 238 -18.12 19.31 11.17
N LYS A 239 -17.53 20.13 12.05
CA LYS A 239 -17.32 21.57 11.81
C LYS A 239 -16.15 21.87 10.88
N LYS A 240 -15.07 21.08 10.95
CA LYS A 240 -13.92 21.17 10.02
C LYS A 240 -14.30 20.69 8.62
N LEU A 241 -15.18 19.69 8.51
CA LEU A 241 -15.77 19.20 7.26
C LEU A 241 -16.41 20.32 6.43
N LYS A 242 -17.11 21.25 7.11
CA LYS A 242 -17.81 22.36 6.45
C LYS A 242 -16.88 23.51 6.05
N GLN A 243 -15.78 23.70 6.78
CA GLN A 243 -14.78 24.73 6.47
C GLN A 243 -13.72 24.29 5.44
N LEU A 244 -13.42 22.99 5.36
CA LEU A 244 -12.36 22.48 4.47
C LEU A 244 -12.81 22.27 3.01
N ILE A 245 -14.12 22.14 2.72
CA ILE A 245 -14.56 21.50 1.46
C ILE A 245 -15.72 22.22 0.74
N GLY A 246 -16.34 23.25 1.33
CA GLY A 246 -17.51 23.89 0.73
C GLY A 246 -18.57 22.86 0.28
N ASP A 247 -19.10 22.99 -0.94
CA ASP A 247 -20.12 22.09 -1.51
C ASP A 247 -19.64 20.62 -1.72
N GLY A 248 -18.36 20.32 -1.53
CA GLY A 248 -17.82 18.95 -1.63
C GLY A 248 -18.13 18.04 -0.43
N ALA A 249 -18.65 18.61 0.67
CA ALA A 249 -19.04 17.85 1.85
C ALA A 249 -20.21 16.87 1.58
N GLU A 250 -21.14 17.24 0.69
CA GLU A 250 -22.25 16.37 0.29
C GLU A 250 -21.78 15.20 -0.56
N LYS A 251 -20.82 15.43 -1.48
CA LYS A 251 -20.17 14.35 -2.25
C LYS A 251 -19.37 13.40 -1.39
N LEU A 252 -18.71 13.88 -0.33
CA LEU A 252 -17.95 13.01 0.58
C LEU A 252 -18.85 12.19 1.49
N ILE A 253 -19.97 12.76 1.97
CA ILE A 253 -21.00 12.02 2.71
C ILE A 253 -21.68 11.01 1.79
N GLN A 254 -21.91 11.38 0.52
CA GLN A 254 -22.42 10.48 -0.50
C GLN A 254 -21.44 9.33 -0.76
N MET A 255 -20.16 9.60 -1.03
CA MET A 255 -19.14 8.56 -1.21
C MET A 255 -18.98 7.69 0.04
N TYR A 256 -19.01 8.28 1.23
CA TYR A 256 -18.98 7.52 2.49
C TYR A 256 -20.19 6.59 2.61
N ASN A 257 -21.39 7.04 2.21
CA ASN A 257 -22.59 6.23 2.30
C ASN A 257 -22.70 5.19 1.18
N GLU A 258 -22.19 5.50 -0.02
CA GLU A 258 -22.22 4.63 -1.20
C GLU A 258 -21.12 3.57 -1.18
N HIS A 259 -19.98 3.86 -0.55
CA HIS A 259 -18.75 3.05 -0.66
C HIS A 259 -18.13 2.71 0.71
N LYS A 260 -18.95 2.38 1.72
CA LYS A 260 -18.46 2.06 3.08
C LYS A 260 -17.43 0.94 3.12
N ASP A 261 -17.68 -0.12 2.35
CA ASP A 261 -16.82 -1.30 2.32
C ASP A 261 -15.44 -0.94 1.71
N GLU A 262 -15.45 -0.13 0.66
CA GLU A 262 -14.26 0.37 -0.03
C GLU A 262 -13.38 1.27 0.85
N ILE A 263 -14.01 2.06 1.73
CA ILE A 263 -13.30 2.88 2.71
C ILE A 263 -12.69 2.00 3.81
N GLY A 264 -13.40 0.96 4.23
CA GLY A 264 -12.85 -0.06 5.12
C GLY A 264 -11.60 -0.70 4.53
N ASP A 265 -11.65 -1.08 3.26
CA ASP A 265 -10.53 -1.68 2.53
C ASP A 265 -9.35 -0.70 2.35
N MET A 266 -9.61 0.58 2.05
CA MET A 266 -8.58 1.63 2.06
C MET A 266 -7.90 1.75 3.42
N LEU A 267 -8.68 1.87 4.50
CA LEU A 267 -8.16 2.04 5.85
C LEU A 267 -7.35 0.81 6.29
N MET A 268 -7.70 -0.37 5.80
CA MET A 268 -6.91 -1.59 5.99
C MET A 268 -5.62 -1.59 5.18
N MET A 269 -5.65 -1.14 3.93
CA MET A 269 -4.46 -0.96 3.08
C MET A 269 -3.46 0.03 3.68
N LEU A 270 -3.95 1.11 4.29
CA LEU A 270 -3.08 2.13 4.90
C LEU A 270 -2.29 1.63 6.12
N LYS A 271 -2.73 0.52 6.73
CA LYS A 271 -2.04 -0.15 7.84
C LYS A 271 -1.05 -1.22 7.37
N ASP A 272 -0.84 -1.35 6.06
CA ASP A 272 0.06 -2.32 5.45
C ASP A 272 1.15 -1.57 4.68
N GLU A 273 2.26 -1.28 5.36
CA GLU A 273 3.35 -0.44 4.86
C GLU A 273 4.03 -1.05 3.62
N ALA A 274 4.19 -2.38 3.59
CA ALA A 274 4.76 -3.08 2.45
C ALA A 274 3.83 -3.02 1.22
N MET A 275 2.52 -3.17 1.42
CA MET A 275 1.54 -2.98 0.34
C MET A 275 1.57 -1.56 -0.21
N LEU A 276 1.63 -0.54 0.65
CA LEU A 276 1.79 0.86 0.24
C LEU A 276 3.09 1.08 -0.53
N PHE A 277 4.19 0.49 -0.09
CA PHE A 277 5.47 0.58 -0.80
C PHE A 277 5.38 -0.02 -2.21
N ILE A 278 4.81 -1.22 -2.35
CA ILE A 278 4.59 -1.87 -3.65
C ILE A 278 3.75 -0.96 -4.56
N PHE A 279 2.70 -0.34 -4.01
CA PHE A 279 1.85 0.62 -4.72
C PHE A 279 2.65 1.82 -5.25
N PHE A 280 3.44 2.47 -4.39
CA PHE A 280 4.25 3.62 -4.80
C PHE A 280 5.28 3.21 -5.86
N ASN A 281 5.88 2.03 -5.72
CA ASN A 281 6.84 1.52 -6.69
C ASN A 281 6.17 1.20 -8.04
N ALA A 282 4.97 0.61 -8.06
CA ALA A 282 4.21 0.35 -9.28
C ALA A 282 3.86 1.65 -10.01
N THR A 283 3.44 2.65 -9.24
CA THR A 283 3.13 4.00 -9.73
C THR A 283 4.38 4.65 -10.33
N TRP A 284 5.51 4.57 -9.62
CA TRP A 284 6.80 5.07 -10.11
C TRP A 284 7.22 4.36 -11.41
N CYS A 285 7.03 3.05 -11.49
CA CYS A 285 7.31 2.26 -12.68
C CYS A 285 6.43 2.66 -13.86
N LEU A 286 5.14 2.97 -13.64
CA LEU A 286 4.28 3.50 -14.71
C LEU A 286 4.87 4.77 -15.33
N PHE A 287 5.43 5.67 -14.50
CA PHE A 287 6.06 6.87 -15.01
C PHE A 287 7.36 6.60 -15.75
N LYS A 288 8.17 5.62 -15.31
CA LYS A 288 9.35 5.18 -16.06
C LYS A 288 8.99 4.62 -17.45
N LEU A 289 7.74 4.19 -17.68
CA LEU A 289 7.28 3.73 -19.00
C LEU A 289 6.89 4.87 -19.95
N LEU A 290 6.89 6.12 -19.51
CA LEU A 290 6.60 7.27 -20.38
C LEU A 290 7.87 7.72 -21.10
N THR A 291 7.73 8.25 -22.31
CA THR A 291 8.86 8.89 -23.02
C THR A 291 9.27 10.20 -22.33
N PRO A 292 10.53 10.65 -22.49
CA PRO A 292 10.97 11.95 -21.97
C PRO A 292 10.08 13.11 -22.42
N GLU A 293 9.60 13.09 -23.67
CA GLU A 293 8.70 14.11 -24.22
C GLU A 293 7.35 14.11 -23.51
N GLN A 294 6.77 12.94 -23.25
CA GLN A 294 5.55 12.84 -22.45
C GLN A 294 5.78 13.42 -21.05
N LEU A 295 6.88 13.08 -20.38
CA LEU A 295 7.20 13.58 -19.03
C LEU A 295 7.28 15.11 -18.96
N VAL A 296 7.90 15.76 -19.95
CA VAL A 296 7.97 17.23 -20.01
C VAL A 296 6.60 17.85 -20.27
N ASN A 297 5.77 17.19 -21.08
CA ASN A 297 4.40 17.63 -21.37
C ASN A 297 3.38 17.25 -20.29
N PHE A 298 3.79 16.50 -19.27
CA PHE A 298 2.93 16.09 -18.16
C PHE A 298 2.60 17.31 -17.28
N SER A 299 1.38 17.83 -17.42
CA SER A 299 0.89 18.88 -16.52
C SER A 299 0.50 18.30 -15.15
N ALA A 300 0.66 19.08 -14.08
CA ALA A 300 0.26 18.70 -12.72
C ALA A 300 -1.21 18.24 -12.60
N LYS A 301 -2.09 18.70 -13.51
CA LYS A 301 -3.49 18.29 -13.59
C LYS A 301 -3.65 16.84 -14.07
N ILE A 302 -2.85 16.42 -15.06
CA ILE A 302 -2.86 15.05 -15.59
C ILE A 302 -2.24 14.09 -14.58
N VAL A 303 -1.16 14.51 -13.90
CA VAL A 303 -0.54 13.75 -12.80
C VAL A 303 -1.56 13.46 -11.69
N GLY A 304 -2.30 14.48 -11.25
CA GLY A 304 -3.34 14.32 -10.22
C GLY A 304 -4.45 13.34 -10.63
N GLN A 305 -4.86 13.33 -11.91
CA GLN A 305 -5.89 12.42 -12.42
C GLN A 305 -5.40 10.98 -12.50
N VAL A 306 -4.24 10.73 -13.12
CA VAL A 306 -3.64 9.39 -13.21
C VAL A 306 -3.39 8.81 -11.82
N LEU A 307 -2.82 9.59 -10.91
CA LEU A 307 -2.59 9.14 -9.55
C LEU A 307 -3.90 8.86 -8.80
N THR A 308 -4.94 9.69 -8.98
CA THR A 308 -6.26 9.44 -8.39
C THR A 308 -6.87 8.13 -8.93
N GLU A 309 -6.74 7.87 -10.22
CA GLU A 309 -7.25 6.65 -10.85
C GLU A 309 -6.49 5.40 -10.41
N VAL A 310 -5.17 5.49 -10.28
CA VAL A 310 -4.32 4.41 -9.74
C VAL A 310 -4.69 4.12 -8.28
N ILE A 311 -4.95 5.15 -7.47
CA ILE A 311 -5.42 5.02 -6.10
C ILE A 311 -6.78 4.33 -6.03
N ILE A 312 -7.74 4.76 -6.87
CA ILE A 312 -9.07 4.14 -6.94
C ILE A 312 -8.99 2.69 -7.42
N ALA A 313 -8.19 2.41 -8.45
CA ALA A 313 -8.04 1.05 -8.99
C ALA A 313 -7.45 0.06 -7.97
N ILE A 314 -6.70 0.57 -6.99
CA ILE A 314 -5.96 -0.22 -6.02
C ILE A 314 -6.70 -0.32 -4.67
N ILE A 315 -7.43 0.72 -4.26
CA ILE A 315 -8.30 0.71 -3.08
C ILE A 315 -9.51 -0.23 -3.28
N LEU A 316 -9.91 -0.51 -4.52
CA LEU A 316 -11.14 -1.24 -4.86
C LEU A 316 -10.88 -2.65 -5.41
N PRO A 317 -10.46 -3.63 -4.58
CA PRO A 317 -10.29 -4.99 -5.06
C PRO A 317 -11.67 -5.62 -5.36
N GLY A 318 -11.96 -5.86 -6.64
CA GLY A 318 -12.85 -6.95 -7.06
C GLY A 318 -13.93 -6.63 -8.09
N ALA A 319 -14.50 -5.42 -8.14
CA ALA A 319 -15.63 -5.14 -9.04
C ALA A 319 -15.45 -3.90 -9.94
N VAL A 320 -14.57 -2.96 -9.57
CA VAL A 320 -14.45 -1.65 -10.24
C VAL A 320 -13.30 -1.60 -11.25
N LEU A 321 -12.44 -2.62 -11.29
CA LEU A 321 -11.41 -2.80 -12.34
C LEU A 321 -11.97 -2.80 -13.77
N LYS A 322 -13.29 -3.00 -13.97
CA LYS A 322 -13.91 -2.87 -15.29
C LYS A 322 -14.34 -1.45 -15.62
N LYS A 323 -14.75 -0.65 -14.63
CA LYS A 323 -15.30 0.71 -14.84
C LYS A 323 -14.24 1.82 -14.72
N GLY A 324 -13.26 1.68 -13.82
CA GLY A 324 -12.15 2.64 -13.73
C GLY A 324 -11.24 2.58 -14.96
N PHE A 325 -11.08 1.38 -15.52
CA PHE A 325 -10.30 1.12 -16.74
C PHE A 325 -10.90 1.79 -17.98
N ASP A 326 -12.24 1.83 -18.08
CA ASP A 326 -12.94 2.46 -19.21
C ASP A 326 -12.89 4.00 -19.16
N ILE A 327 -12.67 4.60 -17.98
CA ILE A 327 -12.61 6.05 -17.80
C ILE A 327 -11.19 6.57 -18.05
N ALA A 328 -10.18 5.91 -17.51
CA ALA A 328 -8.76 6.24 -17.73
C ALA A 328 -8.36 6.18 -19.23
N MET A 329 -8.93 5.20 -19.95
CA MET A 329 -8.69 4.99 -21.38
C MET A 329 -9.34 6.03 -22.32
N ASN A 330 -10.27 6.86 -21.82
CA ASN A 330 -10.99 7.85 -22.64
C ASN A 330 -10.41 9.27 -22.55
N PHE A 331 -9.44 9.52 -21.67
CA PHE A 331 -8.89 10.87 -21.43
C PHE A 331 -7.37 11.01 -21.63
N ALA A 332 -6.67 9.95 -22.02
CA ALA A 332 -5.26 10.01 -22.45
C ALA A 332 -5.16 9.77 -23.95
#